data_AF-A0A3B0USI8-F1
#
_entry.id   AF-A0A3B0USI8-F1
#
_cell.length_a   1.000
_cell.length_b   1.000
_cell.length_c   1.000
_cell.angle_alpha   90.00
_cell.angle_beta   90.00
_cell.angle_gamma   90.00
#
_symmetry.space_group_name_H-M   'P 1'
#
loop_
_entity.id
_entity.type
_entity.pdbx_description
1 polymer ?
#
loop_
_entity_poly.entity_id
_entity_poly.type
_entity_poly.pdbx_seq_one_letter_code
_entity_poly.pdbx_strand_id
1 'polypeptide(L)'
;MFKLLADSLMRTRNLFYAIRLTGNFRYVKTRSVPAQKKTYPPLVEVTGDQPEFEANDIKGQLVGFYCPHFVKGVNVPGYHLHFLSGDKSFGGHLLAFKLLEGELVLDKINRFEIILPDGGAFLKSEFETDRSKELKKAEY
;
A
#
# COMPACT_ATOMS: atom_id res chain seq x y z
N MET A 1 7.42 -11.01 -11.97
CA MET A 1 8.84 -10.59 -12.06
C MET A 1 9.25 -9.67 -10.91
N PHE A 2 8.59 -8.51 -10.71
CA PHE A 2 8.89 -7.59 -9.60
C PHE A 2 9.01 -8.27 -8.23
N LYS A 3 7.96 -8.98 -7.79
CA LYS A 3 7.94 -9.64 -6.48
C LYS A 3 9.10 -10.61 -6.28
N LEU A 4 9.46 -11.38 -7.32
CA LEU A 4 10.56 -12.34 -7.25
C LEU A 4 11.92 -11.63 -7.09
N LEU A 5 12.11 -10.52 -7.79
CA LEU A 5 13.33 -9.70 -7.66
C LEU A 5 13.40 -9.02 -6.29
N ALA A 6 12.32 -8.38 -5.84
CA ALA A 6 12.30 -7.76 -4.53
C ALA A 6 12.50 -8.79 -3.41
N ASP A 7 11.85 -9.96 -3.52
CA ASP A 7 12.02 -11.07 -2.58
C ASP A 7 13.45 -11.61 -2.55
N SER A 8 14.16 -11.67 -3.68
CA SER A 8 15.54 -12.16 -3.72
C SER A 8 16.54 -11.19 -3.08
N LEU A 9 16.21 -9.90 -3.02
CA LEU A 9 17.01 -8.87 -2.36
C LEU A 9 16.75 -8.80 -0.84
N MET A 10 15.59 -9.29 -0.39
CA MET A 10 15.24 -9.35 1.04
C MET A 10 15.82 -10.60 1.70
N ARG A 11 16.82 -10.41 2.58
CA ARG A 11 17.46 -11.53 3.33
C ARG A 11 16.49 -12.28 4.24
N THR A 12 15.43 -11.62 4.70
CA THR A 12 14.39 -12.19 5.57
C THR A 12 13.07 -11.45 5.40
N ARG A 13 11.95 -12.17 5.55
CA ARG A 13 10.59 -11.60 5.54
C ARG A 13 10.08 -11.18 6.92
N ASN A 14 10.93 -11.28 7.94
CA ASN A 14 10.60 -10.88 9.31
C ASN A 14 10.98 -9.43 9.62
N LEU A 15 11.53 -8.69 8.64
CA LEU A 15 11.85 -7.26 8.77
C LEU A 15 10.96 -6.43 7.84
N PHE A 16 10.86 -5.16 8.16
CA PHE A 16 10.22 -4.17 7.30
C PHE A 16 11.21 -3.73 6.22
N TYR A 17 10.67 -3.34 5.05
CA TYR A 17 11.46 -2.72 4.00
C TYR A 17 10.71 -1.53 3.40
N ALA A 18 11.37 -0.37 3.29
CA ALA A 18 10.88 0.69 2.42
C ALA A 18 11.25 0.35 0.97
N ILE A 19 10.33 0.60 0.07
CA ILE A 19 10.44 0.23 -1.34
C ILE A 19 10.26 1.48 -2.18
N ARG A 20 11.19 1.71 -3.10
CA ARG A 20 11.04 2.69 -4.17
C ARG A 20 11.40 2.06 -5.51
N LEU A 21 10.48 2.10 -6.47
CA LEU A 21 10.74 1.71 -7.86
C LEU A 21 10.49 2.90 -8.77
N THR A 22 11.54 3.46 -9.36
CA THR A 22 11.44 4.55 -10.33
C THR A 22 11.61 4.00 -11.74
N GLY A 23 10.71 4.31 -12.67
CA GLY A 23 10.82 3.74 -14.00
C GLY A 23 9.75 4.16 -15.01
N ASN A 24 9.79 3.46 -16.14
CA ASN A 24 8.83 3.57 -17.23
C ASN A 24 7.86 2.38 -17.15
N PHE A 25 6.58 2.67 -17.07
CA PHE A 25 5.53 1.67 -16.90
C PHE A 25 4.68 1.61 -18.16
N ARG A 26 4.57 0.41 -18.74
CA ARG A 26 3.63 0.16 -19.84
C ARG A 26 2.19 0.34 -19.39
N TYR A 27 1.91 -0.01 -18.14
CA TYR A 27 0.58 0.04 -17.55
C TYR A 27 0.67 0.27 -16.05
N VAL A 28 -0.21 1.10 -15.51
CA VAL A 28 -0.42 1.27 -14.07
C VAL A 28 -1.92 1.35 -13.82
N LYS A 29 -2.40 0.61 -12.82
CA LYS A 29 -3.74 0.69 -12.27
C LYS A 29 -3.66 1.10 -10.81
N THR A 30 -4.36 2.17 -10.49
CA THR A 30 -4.46 2.69 -9.13
C THR A 30 -5.92 2.87 -8.73
N ARG A 31 -6.12 3.20 -7.46
CA ARG A 31 -7.40 3.67 -6.93
C ARG A 31 -7.18 4.86 -5.99
N SER A 32 -8.23 5.62 -5.78
CA SER A 32 -8.29 6.65 -4.76
C SER A 32 -9.58 6.54 -3.98
N VAL A 33 -9.50 6.58 -2.65
CA VAL A 33 -10.67 6.47 -1.78
C VAL A 33 -11.33 7.86 -1.67
N PRO A 34 -12.64 8.00 -1.96
CA PRO A 34 -13.31 9.30 -1.90
C PRO A 34 -13.40 9.82 -0.47
N ALA A 35 -13.51 11.15 -0.32
CA ALA A 35 -13.69 11.79 0.99
C ALA A 35 -14.99 11.34 1.66
N GLN A 36 -14.91 10.99 2.95
CA GLN A 36 -16.05 10.52 3.75
C GLN A 36 -16.59 11.62 4.67
N LYS A 37 -17.88 11.52 5.00
CA LYS A 37 -18.54 12.36 6.01
C LYS A 37 -18.98 11.49 7.18
N LYS A 38 -19.12 12.10 8.37
CA LYS A 38 -19.67 11.40 9.53
C LYS A 38 -21.15 11.07 9.27
N THR A 39 -21.65 9.92 9.74
CA THR A 39 -20.92 8.83 10.42
C THR A 39 -20.06 8.03 9.43
N TYR A 40 -18.79 7.76 9.79
CA TYR A 40 -17.86 7.10 8.88
C TYR A 40 -18.22 5.62 8.71
N PRO A 41 -18.35 5.12 7.46
CA PRO A 41 -18.53 3.69 7.20
C PRO A 41 -17.21 2.91 7.39
N PRO A 42 -17.27 1.58 7.60
CA PRO A 42 -16.12 0.70 7.49
C PRO A 42 -15.37 0.87 6.16
N LEU A 43 -14.04 0.79 6.19
CA LEU A 43 -13.21 1.00 4.98
C LEU A 43 -13.61 0.07 3.83
N VAL A 44 -13.96 -1.19 4.12
CA VAL A 44 -14.36 -2.18 3.13
C VAL A 44 -15.61 -1.78 2.33
N GLU A 45 -16.49 -0.97 2.92
CA GLU A 45 -17.68 -0.43 2.24
C GLU A 45 -17.27 0.71 1.30
N VAL A 46 -16.34 1.57 1.73
CA VAL A 46 -15.84 2.68 0.89
C VAL A 46 -15.06 2.15 -0.31
N THR A 47 -14.24 1.12 -0.10
CA THR A 47 -13.42 0.53 -1.16
C THR A 47 -14.22 -0.32 -2.15
N GLY A 48 -15.46 -0.70 -1.80
CA GLY A 48 -16.33 -1.50 -2.66
C GLY A 48 -16.70 -0.81 -3.98
N ASP A 49 -16.91 0.51 -3.94
CA ASP A 49 -17.31 1.35 -5.07
C ASP A 49 -16.26 2.43 -5.40
N GLN A 50 -15.00 2.19 -5.03
CA GLN A 50 -13.94 3.17 -5.22
C GLN A 50 -13.64 3.41 -6.71
N PRO A 51 -13.30 4.64 -7.09
CA PRO A 51 -12.83 4.91 -8.44
C PRO A 51 -11.44 4.28 -8.65
N GLU A 52 -11.33 3.52 -9.74
CA GLU A 52 -10.08 2.99 -10.25
C GLU A 52 -9.62 3.81 -11.45
N PHE A 53 -8.31 3.99 -11.58
CA PHE A 53 -7.70 4.80 -12.63
C PHE A 53 -6.59 4.02 -13.28
N GLU A 54 -6.54 4.09 -14.61
CA GLU A 54 -5.57 3.37 -15.42
C GLU A 54 -4.79 4.35 -16.28
N ALA A 55 -3.48 4.14 -16.37
CA ALA A 55 -2.60 4.89 -17.24
C ALA A 55 -1.71 3.91 -18.01
N ASN A 56 -1.44 4.25 -19.27
CA ASN A 56 -0.54 3.50 -20.14
C ASN A 56 0.68 4.36 -20.47
N ASP A 57 1.82 3.71 -20.70
CA ASP A 57 3.07 4.36 -21.14
C ASP A 57 3.45 5.58 -20.28
N ILE A 58 3.46 5.39 -18.97
CA ILE A 58 3.65 6.45 -17.98
C ILE A 58 4.97 6.30 -17.23
N LYS A 59 5.68 7.41 -17.05
CA LYS A 59 6.87 7.48 -16.19
C LYS A 59 6.46 7.90 -14.78
N GLY A 60 7.01 7.24 -13.76
CA GLY A 60 6.70 7.57 -12.38
C GLY A 60 7.47 6.73 -11.38
N GLN A 61 6.95 6.69 -10.16
CA GLN A 61 7.53 5.97 -9.04
C GLN A 61 6.48 5.16 -8.30
N LEU A 62 6.81 3.92 -7.94
CA LEU A 62 6.15 3.22 -6.85
C LEU A 62 6.87 3.51 -5.55
N VAL A 63 6.13 3.79 -4.49
CA VAL A 63 6.65 4.01 -3.15
C VAL A 63 5.78 3.27 -2.15
N GLY A 64 6.38 2.63 -1.15
CA GLY A 64 5.64 2.04 -0.05
C GLY A 64 6.50 1.08 0.75
N PHE A 65 5.87 0.06 1.32
CA PHE A 65 6.53 -0.84 2.28
C PHE A 65 6.26 -2.31 2.00
N TYR A 66 7.23 -3.14 2.38
CA TYR A 66 6.98 -4.52 2.75
C TYR A 66 6.85 -4.60 4.28
N CYS A 67 5.75 -5.18 4.76
CA CYS A 67 5.52 -5.44 6.18
C CYS A 67 5.52 -6.94 6.48
N PRO A 68 6.19 -7.39 7.56
CA PRO A 68 6.12 -8.78 8.02
C PRO A 68 4.70 -9.25 8.30
N HIS A 69 4.45 -10.56 8.15
CA HIS A 69 3.10 -11.10 8.39
C HIS A 69 2.60 -10.98 9.83
N PHE A 70 3.51 -10.89 10.82
CA PHE A 70 3.13 -10.79 12.22
C PHE A 70 2.54 -9.42 12.62
N VAL A 71 2.65 -8.38 11.77
CA VAL A 71 2.08 -7.04 12.08
C VAL A 71 0.65 -6.85 11.59
N LYS A 72 -0.04 -7.95 11.28
CA LYS A 72 -1.48 -7.95 11.01
C LYS A 72 -2.24 -7.21 12.13
N GLY A 73 -3.15 -6.32 11.73
CA GLY A 73 -3.93 -5.48 12.65
C GLY A 73 -3.25 -4.19 13.06
N VAL A 74 -1.93 -4.07 12.87
CA VAL A 74 -1.17 -2.83 13.07
C VAL A 74 -0.83 -2.17 11.72
N ASN A 75 -0.51 -2.96 10.70
CA ASN A 75 -0.21 -2.49 9.35
C ASN A 75 -0.70 -3.50 8.30
N VAL A 76 -0.50 -3.22 7.00
CA VAL A 76 -0.86 -4.08 5.86
C VAL A 76 0.25 -5.10 5.60
N PRO A 77 0.06 -6.42 5.86
CA PRO A 77 1.08 -7.42 5.61
C PRO A 77 1.42 -7.58 4.13
N GLY A 78 2.70 -7.81 3.83
CA GLY A 78 3.17 -7.94 2.44
C GLY A 78 3.48 -6.59 1.82
N TYR A 79 3.30 -6.49 0.49
CA TYR A 79 3.61 -5.30 -0.28
C TYR A 79 2.42 -4.34 -0.27
N HIS A 80 2.64 -3.13 0.25
CA HIS A 80 1.69 -2.03 0.19
C HIS A 80 2.34 -0.86 -0.52
N LEU A 81 1.95 -0.61 -1.77
CA LEU A 81 2.61 0.34 -2.67
C LEU A 81 1.60 1.34 -3.22
N HIS A 82 2.05 2.57 -3.40
CA HIS A 82 1.33 3.63 -4.09
C HIS A 82 2.14 4.03 -5.33
N PHE A 83 1.47 4.63 -6.33
CA PHE A 83 2.12 5.19 -7.52
C PHE A 83 1.97 6.71 -7.56
N LEU A 84 2.99 7.39 -8.08
CA LEU A 84 2.94 8.80 -8.45
C LEU A 84 3.65 8.99 -9.79
N SER A 85 2.98 9.63 -10.75
CA SER A 85 3.54 9.98 -12.05
C SER A 85 4.62 11.06 -11.92
N GLY A 86 5.55 11.11 -12.89
CA GLY A 86 6.66 12.06 -12.87
C GLY A 86 6.24 13.53 -12.95
N ASP A 87 5.12 13.80 -13.63
CA ASP A 87 4.47 15.12 -13.70
C ASP A 87 3.54 15.40 -12.51
N LYS A 88 3.38 14.42 -11.61
CA LYS A 88 2.55 14.46 -10.40
C LYS A 88 1.06 14.67 -10.65
N SER A 89 0.57 14.43 -11.87
CA SER A 89 -0.84 14.59 -12.24
C SER A 89 -1.68 13.32 -12.01
N PHE A 90 -1.04 12.15 -11.90
CA PHE A 90 -1.69 10.86 -11.72
C PHE A 90 -1.02 10.07 -10.59
N GLY A 91 -1.83 9.41 -9.77
CA GLY A 91 -1.34 8.57 -8.69
C GLY A 91 -2.45 7.91 -7.90
N GLY A 92 -2.06 7.16 -6.88
CA GLY A 92 -2.99 6.52 -5.96
C GLY A 92 -2.42 5.24 -5.38
N HIS A 93 -3.27 4.52 -4.64
CA HIS A 93 -2.95 3.20 -4.12
C HIS A 93 -2.84 2.22 -5.29
N LEU A 94 -1.74 1.46 -5.37
CA LEU A 94 -1.43 0.59 -6.50
C LEU A 94 -2.24 -0.71 -6.45
N LEU A 95 -2.92 -1.04 -7.56
CA LEU A 95 -3.60 -2.32 -7.73
C LEU A 95 -2.84 -3.26 -8.69
N ALA A 96 -2.32 -2.70 -9.79
CA ALA A 96 -1.54 -3.46 -10.77
C ALA A 96 -0.58 -2.56 -11.54
N PHE A 97 0.47 -3.16 -12.12
CA PHE A 97 1.35 -2.47 -13.06
C PHE A 97 2.07 -3.45 -13.99
N LYS A 98 2.60 -2.92 -15.10
CA LYS A 98 3.56 -3.57 -15.98
C LYS A 98 4.75 -2.62 -16.17
N LEU A 99 5.90 -2.99 -15.63
CA LEU A 99 7.15 -2.23 -15.76
C LEU A 99 7.83 -2.58 -17.09
N LEU A 100 8.35 -1.57 -17.79
CA LEU A 100 9.26 -1.75 -18.93
C LEU A 100 10.70 -1.83 -18.42
N GLU A 101 11.12 -0.79 -17.70
CA GLU A 101 12.45 -0.66 -17.12
C GLU A 101 12.38 0.25 -15.89
N GLY A 102 13.32 0.09 -14.97
CA GLY A 102 13.41 0.95 -13.80
C GLY A 102 14.44 0.49 -12.79
N GLU A 103 14.63 1.32 -11.78
CA GLU A 103 15.53 1.08 -10.66
C GLU A 103 14.72 0.78 -9.40
N LEU A 104 14.98 -0.39 -8.81
CA LEU A 104 14.42 -0.81 -7.53
C LEU A 104 15.42 -0.54 -6.42
N VAL A 105 14.99 0.25 -5.43
CA VAL A 105 15.72 0.51 -4.19
C VAL A 105 14.91 -0.07 -3.03
N LEU A 106 15.60 -0.81 -2.16
CA LEU A 106 15.05 -1.35 -0.92
C LEU A 106 15.89 -0.83 0.25
N ASP A 107 15.23 -0.32 1.27
CA ASP A 107 15.86 0.02 2.54
C ASP A 107 15.32 -0.87 3.65
N LYS A 108 16.22 -1.51 4.41
CA LYS A 108 15.87 -2.46 5.46
C LYS A 108 15.63 -1.73 6.77
N ILE A 109 14.45 -1.91 7.33
CA ILE A 109 14.02 -1.25 8.56
C ILE A 109 13.99 -2.27 9.69
N ASN A 110 14.83 -2.04 10.71
CA ASN A 110 14.91 -2.86 11.93
C ASN A 110 14.31 -2.18 13.17
N ARG A 111 13.72 -0.99 13.01
CA ARG A 111 13.03 -0.25 14.05
C ARG A 111 11.64 0.13 13.56
N PHE A 112 10.63 -0.20 14.35
CA PHE A 112 9.24 0.13 14.09
C PHE A 112 8.67 0.83 15.33
N GLU A 113 8.12 2.02 15.14
CA GLU A 113 7.55 2.84 16.20
C GLU A 113 6.05 3.01 15.94
N ILE A 114 5.23 2.77 16.96
CA ILE A 114 3.78 2.99 16.91
C ILE A 114 3.48 4.16 17.85
N ILE A 115 2.79 5.17 17.31
CA ILE A 115 2.24 6.27 18.10
C ILE A 115 0.74 6.02 18.18
N LEU A 116 0.25 5.78 19.40
CA LEU A 116 -1.17 5.50 19.63
C LEU A 116 -1.95 6.83 19.74
N PRO A 117 -3.11 6.97 19.08
CA PRO A 117 -4.01 8.08 19.34
C PRO A 117 -4.50 8.01 20.80
N ASP A 118 -4.43 9.14 21.51
CA ASP A 118 -4.78 9.25 22.94
C ASP A 118 -6.18 9.86 23.17
N GLY A 119 -7.01 9.89 22.13
CA GLY A 119 -8.34 10.48 22.21
C GLY A 119 -9.31 10.06 21.11
N GLY A 120 -10.55 10.56 21.22
CA GLY A 120 -11.57 10.42 20.19
C GLY A 120 -12.13 9.00 20.03
N ALA A 121 -12.49 8.64 18.79
CA ALA A 121 -13.10 7.35 18.47
C ALA A 121 -12.16 6.16 18.72
N PHE A 122 -10.83 6.37 18.70
CA PHE A 122 -9.84 5.30 18.91
C PHE A 122 -9.99 4.64 20.28
N LEU A 123 -10.14 5.42 21.35
CA LEU A 123 -10.31 4.91 22.72
C LEU A 123 -11.61 4.12 22.94
N LYS A 124 -12.57 4.25 22.02
CA LYS A 124 -13.88 3.57 22.05
C LYS A 124 -13.98 2.47 20.99
N SER A 125 -12.92 2.22 20.23
CA SER A 125 -12.91 1.23 19.15
C SER A 125 -12.60 -0.16 19.68
N GLU A 126 -13.29 -1.17 19.15
CA GLU A 126 -13.03 -2.57 19.44
C GLU A 126 -12.09 -3.18 18.38
N PHE A 127 -10.91 -3.64 18.83
CA PHE A 127 -9.87 -4.19 17.95
C PHE A 127 -9.69 -5.71 18.07
N GLU A 128 -10.46 -6.39 18.93
CA GLU A 128 -10.33 -7.84 19.14
C GLU A 128 -10.91 -8.67 17.97
N THR A 129 -11.81 -8.08 17.18
CA THR A 129 -12.40 -8.76 16.02
C THR A 129 -11.36 -8.94 14.91
N ASP A 130 -11.15 -10.17 14.43
CA ASP A 130 -10.27 -10.41 13.27
C ASP A 130 -10.91 -9.90 11.97
N ARG A 131 -10.39 -8.77 11.48
CA ARG A 131 -10.82 -8.12 10.23
C ARG A 131 -9.92 -8.42 9.04
N SER A 132 -9.15 -9.51 9.04
CA SER A 132 -8.20 -9.83 7.94
C SER A 132 -8.84 -9.95 6.57
N LYS A 133 -10.05 -10.51 6.51
CA LYS A 133 -10.79 -10.65 5.25
C LYS A 133 -11.20 -9.28 4.71
N GLU A 134 -11.63 -8.39 5.60
CA GLU A 134 -11.99 -7.01 5.27
C GLU A 134 -10.75 -6.23 4.83
N LEU A 135 -9.63 -6.35 5.53
CA LEU A 135 -8.36 -5.73 5.14
C LEU A 135 -7.94 -6.19 3.75
N LYS A 136 -8.01 -7.50 3.46
CA LYS A 136 -7.64 -8.00 2.14
C LYS A 136 -8.53 -7.42 1.05
N LYS A 137 -9.85 -7.39 1.26
CA LYS A 137 -10.82 -6.81 0.31
C LYS A 137 -10.64 -5.30 0.17
N ALA A 138 -10.22 -4.64 1.24
CA ALA A 138 -10.01 -3.21 1.26
C ALA A 138 -8.63 -2.79 0.73
N GLU A 139 -7.64 -3.68 0.61
CA GLU A 139 -6.27 -3.35 0.18
C GLU A 139 -5.87 -3.98 -1.16
N TYR A 140 -6.59 -4.99 -1.68
CA TYR A 140 -6.22 -5.76 -2.87
C TYR A 140 -7.43 -6.10 -3.73
#